data_AF-A0A167YFN3-F1
#
_entry.id   AF-A0A167YFN3-F1
#
_cell.length_a   1.000
_cell.length_b   1.000
_cell.length_c   1.000
_cell.angle_alpha   90.00
_cell.angle_beta   90.00
_cell.angle_gamma   90.00
#
_symmetry.space_group_name_H-M   'P 1'
#
loop_
_entity.id
_entity.type
_entity.pdbx_description
1 polymer ?
#
loop_
_entity_poly.entity_id
_entity_poly.type
_entity_poly.pdbx_seq_one_letter_code
_entity_poly.pdbx_strand_id
1 'polypeptide(L)'
;MYFTQLAKPQAFKAFAGPRAVAAAATATRAGAMSSFAVRSGASTTLFRRCGLTPLTTRSYATVEKIQPSQQQQRPTDLAERATFTIRDGPVFHGRSFGAKRNISGEAVFTTSLVGYPESLSDPSYRGQILVFTQPLIGNYGVPSSERDANGLYKYFESPSLQAAGVVVADVATRYSHWTAVESLGEWCARQGVPAISGVDTRAIVTYLREQGSSLARITVGEEYDADQDEAFIDPEQINLVKRVSTKAPFHVGPDVAPKFHVALIDCGVKENILRSLVSRGASVTVFPHDYPIQKVAQHFDGVFISNGPGDPTHCSETVSNLRTLMDTSQIPIMGICLGHQLLALAIGARTIKLKYGNRAHNIPALDLTTGRCHITSQNHGYAVDASTLPSEWKPYFVNLNDGSNEGMIHKTRPIFSTQFHPEAKGGPLDSSYLFDIYVDSVSKYKTTMDEVVVGREKLPSLLLGDLLGRERVGVAKENWVQGGDVNGSGSVGGSAGRSKQNIASA
;
A
#
# COMPACT_ATOMS: atom_id res chain seq x y z
N MET A 1 -26.63 -24.65 -57.14
CA MET A 1 -25.64 -25.64 -57.59
C MET A 1 -24.37 -25.43 -56.78
N TYR A 2 -23.83 -26.51 -56.21
CA TYR A 2 -22.58 -26.69 -55.40
C TYR A 2 -22.50 -25.91 -54.05
N PHE A 3 -22.90 -26.47 -52.89
CA PHE A 3 -22.26 -27.49 -51.99
C PHE A 3 -20.84 -27.11 -51.53
N THR A 4 -20.55 -26.88 -50.24
CA THR A 4 -20.40 -27.86 -49.13
C THR A 4 -20.19 -27.08 -47.81
N GLN A 5 -20.99 -27.27 -46.76
CA GLN A 5 -21.00 -28.30 -45.69
C GLN A 5 -20.36 -27.83 -44.36
N LEU A 6 -21.21 -27.86 -43.34
CA LEU A 6 -21.00 -27.55 -41.92
C LEU A 6 -20.07 -28.57 -41.24
N ALA A 7 -19.20 -28.10 -40.35
CA ALA A 7 -18.52 -28.93 -39.35
C ALA A 7 -18.90 -28.45 -37.92
N LYS A 8 -19.44 -29.39 -37.13
CA LYS A 8 -19.75 -29.26 -35.70
C LYS A 8 -18.46 -29.33 -34.85
N PRO A 9 -18.40 -28.68 -33.67
CA PRO A 9 -17.28 -28.83 -32.75
C PRO A 9 -17.37 -30.15 -31.96
N GLN A 10 -16.27 -30.91 -31.95
CA GLN A 10 -16.09 -32.11 -31.12
C GLN A 10 -15.56 -31.74 -29.73
N ALA A 11 -16.15 -32.38 -28.73
CA ALA A 11 -15.77 -32.33 -27.33
C ALA A 11 -14.42 -33.01 -27.08
N PHE A 12 -13.52 -32.32 -26.37
CA PHE A 12 -12.30 -32.92 -25.84
C PHE A 12 -12.59 -33.57 -24.49
N LYS A 13 -12.45 -34.90 -24.44
CA LYS A 13 -12.44 -35.71 -23.21
C LYS A 13 -11.03 -35.66 -22.58
N ALA A 14 -10.98 -35.35 -21.29
CA ALA A 14 -9.80 -35.46 -20.46
C ALA A 14 -9.44 -36.94 -20.23
N PHE A 15 -8.18 -37.30 -20.48
CA PHE A 15 -7.58 -38.57 -20.05
C PHE A 15 -6.75 -38.31 -18.80
N ALA A 16 -7.20 -38.82 -17.67
CA ALA A 16 -6.43 -38.95 -16.44
C ALA A 16 -5.71 -40.31 -16.45
N GLY A 17 -4.40 -40.30 -16.22
CA GLY A 17 -3.58 -41.49 -16.02
C GLY A 17 -2.41 -41.16 -15.08
N PRO A 18 -2.14 -41.99 -14.05
CA PRO A 18 -1.18 -41.65 -12.99
C PRO A 18 0.25 -42.00 -13.41
N ARG A 19 1.21 -41.13 -13.09
CA ARG A 19 2.64 -41.47 -13.11
C ARG A 19 3.23 -41.33 -11.71
N ALA A 20 3.39 -42.49 -11.08
CA ALA A 20 4.36 -42.71 -10.01
C ALA A 20 5.75 -42.86 -10.63
N VAL A 21 6.78 -42.23 -10.03
CA VAL A 21 8.17 -42.66 -10.19
C VAL A 21 8.84 -42.63 -8.82
N ALA A 22 9.51 -43.74 -8.55
CA ALA A 22 10.00 -44.20 -7.27
C ALA A 22 11.33 -43.54 -6.84
N ALA A 23 11.53 -43.58 -5.53
CA ALA A 23 12.83 -43.45 -4.88
C ALA A 23 13.75 -44.62 -5.23
N ALA A 24 15.05 -44.36 -5.35
CA ALA A 24 16.10 -45.38 -5.28
C ALA A 24 17.30 -44.83 -4.50
N ALA A 25 17.78 -45.65 -3.58
CA ALA A 25 18.83 -45.37 -2.63
C ALA A 25 20.20 -45.96 -3.08
N THR A 26 21.26 -45.44 -2.43
CA THR A 26 22.56 -46.07 -2.12
C THR A 26 23.55 -46.45 -3.23
N ALA A 27 24.77 -45.86 -3.18
CA ALA A 27 26.04 -46.62 -3.06
C ALA A 27 27.25 -45.71 -2.72
N THR A 28 28.01 -46.15 -1.71
CA THR A 28 29.32 -45.72 -1.18
C THR A 28 30.52 -46.00 -2.10
N ARG A 29 31.57 -45.13 -2.10
CA ARG A 29 32.97 -45.43 -1.63
C ARG A 29 34.03 -44.34 -1.92
N ALA A 30 34.81 -44.03 -0.88
CA ALA A 30 36.27 -43.87 -0.76
C ALA A 30 37.09 -42.88 -1.66
N GLY A 31 37.50 -41.76 -1.05
CA GLY A 31 38.88 -41.39 -0.64
C GLY A 31 40.08 -41.48 -1.61
N ALA A 32 40.76 -40.33 -1.80
CA ALA A 32 42.22 -40.21 -1.77
C ALA A 32 42.65 -38.73 -1.65
N MET A 33 43.42 -38.41 -0.61
CA MET A 33 44.21 -37.17 -0.50
C MET A 33 45.63 -37.44 -1.01
N SER A 34 46.26 -36.44 -1.63
CA SER A 34 47.71 -36.39 -1.76
C SER A 34 48.25 -34.99 -1.46
N SER A 35 49.18 -34.97 -0.52
CA SER A 35 50.00 -33.85 -0.05
C SER A 35 51.29 -33.76 -0.88
N PHE A 36 51.78 -32.54 -1.13
CA PHE A 36 53.16 -32.31 -1.55
C PHE A 36 53.85 -31.32 -0.62
N ALA A 37 54.98 -31.76 -0.06
CA ALA A 37 55.96 -30.95 0.66
C ALA A 37 57.31 -31.16 -0.03
N VAL A 38 58.09 -30.09 -0.23
CA VAL A 38 59.52 -30.21 -0.58
C VAL A 38 60.34 -29.20 0.22
N ARG A 39 61.45 -29.73 0.74
CA ARG A 39 62.39 -29.19 1.72
C ARG A 39 63.37 -28.15 1.16
N SER A 40 63.88 -27.37 2.09
CA SER A 40 65.02 -26.44 2.05
C SER A 40 66.38 -27.12 1.81
N GLY A 41 67.27 -26.40 1.14
CA GLY A 41 68.72 -26.61 1.14
C GLY A 41 69.46 -25.29 1.39
N ALA A 42 70.50 -25.33 2.21
CA ALA A 42 71.34 -24.20 2.61
C ALA A 42 72.79 -24.41 2.11
N SER A 43 73.52 -23.33 1.79
CA SER A 43 74.81 -22.94 2.43
C SER A 43 75.65 -21.95 1.60
N THR A 44 76.06 -20.84 2.26
CA THR A 44 77.34 -20.04 2.19
C THR A 44 77.89 -19.54 0.83
N THR A 45 78.34 -18.27 0.65
CA THR A 45 79.57 -17.68 1.24
C THR A 45 79.70 -16.14 1.02
N LEU A 46 80.16 -15.46 2.09
CA LEU A 46 80.85 -14.16 2.38
C LEU A 46 80.88 -12.86 1.50
N PHE A 47 80.41 -11.78 2.14
CA PHE A 47 80.94 -10.41 2.39
C PHE A 47 81.25 -9.36 1.29
N ARG A 48 80.53 -8.22 1.37
CA ARG A 48 81.13 -6.89 1.62
C ARG A 48 80.13 -5.93 2.30
N ARG A 49 80.55 -5.34 3.43
CA ARG A 49 79.82 -4.37 4.27
C ARG A 49 79.76 -2.98 3.62
N CYS A 50 78.60 -2.32 3.68
CA CYS A 50 78.51 -0.87 3.88
C CYS A 50 77.09 -0.47 4.38
N GLY A 51 77.02 0.28 5.49
CA GLY A 51 75.86 1.11 5.90
C GLY A 51 74.66 0.43 6.57
N LEU A 52 74.68 0.34 7.91
CA LEU A 52 73.54 -0.06 8.74
C LEU A 52 72.60 1.14 9.01
N THR A 53 71.32 0.99 8.65
CA THR A 53 70.18 1.62 9.38
C THR A 53 69.20 0.50 9.72
N PRO A 54 68.78 0.33 11.00
CA PRO A 54 67.91 -0.77 11.35
C PRO A 54 66.44 -0.44 11.03
N LEU A 55 65.89 -1.16 10.07
CA LEU A 55 64.44 -1.33 9.92
C LEU A 55 63.91 -2.07 11.16
N THR A 56 63.09 -1.37 11.95
CA THR A 56 62.46 -1.95 13.14
C THR A 56 61.33 -2.87 12.70
N THR A 57 61.57 -4.17 12.77
CA THR A 57 60.55 -5.22 12.75
C THR A 57 59.66 -5.07 13.98
N ARG A 58 58.38 -4.77 13.79
CA ARG A 58 57.39 -4.87 14.88
C ARG A 58 57.22 -6.34 15.25
N SER A 59 57.75 -6.70 16.41
CA SER A 59 57.48 -7.95 17.10
C SER A 59 56.00 -8.05 17.46
N TYR A 60 55.40 -9.23 17.26
CA TYR A 60 54.08 -9.56 17.78
C TYR A 60 54.09 -9.38 19.31
N ALA A 61 53.24 -8.47 19.80
CA ALA A 61 53.08 -8.23 21.22
C ALA A 61 52.40 -9.43 21.89
N THR A 62 53.01 -9.87 22.99
CA THR A 62 52.54 -10.90 23.92
C THR A 62 51.21 -10.47 24.53
N VAL A 63 50.27 -11.42 24.68
CA VAL A 63 48.98 -11.19 25.36
C VAL A 63 49.26 -10.88 26.83
N GLU A 64 49.13 -9.62 27.23
CA GLU A 64 49.04 -9.24 28.63
C GLU A 64 47.72 -9.74 29.23
N LYS A 65 47.80 -10.35 30.42
CA LYS A 65 46.65 -10.75 31.21
C LYS A 65 45.87 -9.50 31.61
N ILE A 66 44.73 -9.28 30.97
CA ILE A 66 43.74 -8.27 31.34
C ILE A 66 43.25 -8.59 32.76
N GLN A 67 43.54 -7.70 33.71
CA GLN A 67 42.90 -7.69 35.03
C GLN A 67 41.39 -7.49 34.85
N PRO A 68 40.51 -8.11 35.67
CA PRO A 68 39.08 -7.91 35.53
C PRO A 68 38.75 -6.45 35.81
N SER A 69 38.50 -5.70 34.73
CA SER A 69 37.93 -4.36 34.81
C SER A 69 36.56 -4.51 35.46
N GLN A 70 36.32 -3.67 36.47
CA GLN A 70 35.00 -3.50 37.06
C GLN A 70 34.00 -3.36 35.91
N GLN A 71 32.95 -4.17 35.94
CA GLN A 71 31.85 -4.11 34.97
C GLN A 71 31.30 -2.69 34.95
N GLN A 72 31.83 -1.85 34.06
CA GLN A 72 31.08 -0.71 33.57
C GLN A 72 29.85 -1.31 32.92
N GLN A 73 28.73 -1.17 33.61
CA GLN A 73 27.42 -1.44 33.04
C GLN A 73 27.37 -0.69 31.72
N ARG A 74 27.40 -1.44 30.60
CA ARG A 74 26.95 -0.90 29.33
C ARG A 74 25.55 -0.34 29.59
N PRO A 75 25.21 0.87 29.10
CA PRO A 75 23.82 1.29 29.10
C PRO A 75 23.05 0.18 28.38
N THR A 76 22.25 -0.56 29.14
CA THR A 76 21.21 -1.38 28.53
C THR A 76 20.26 -0.34 27.95
N ASP A 77 20.32 -0.18 26.64
CA ASP A 77 19.31 0.58 25.92
C ASP A 77 17.99 -0.13 26.24
N LEU A 78 17.23 0.45 27.18
CA LEU A 78 16.02 -0.10 27.78
C LEU A 78 14.90 -0.01 26.74
N ALA A 79 15.03 -0.77 25.65
CA ALA A 79 13.95 -0.97 24.70
C ALA A 79 12.79 -1.59 25.48
N GLU A 80 11.71 -0.81 25.61
CA GLU A 80 10.56 -1.13 26.42
C GLU A 80 9.90 -2.42 25.91
N ARG A 81 9.43 -3.26 26.82
CA ARG A 81 8.75 -4.51 26.44
C ARG A 81 7.49 -4.19 25.64
N ALA A 82 7.19 -5.03 24.65
CA ALA A 82 5.95 -4.94 23.91
C ALA A 82 5.38 -6.32 23.62
N THR A 83 4.06 -6.41 23.48
CA THR A 83 3.36 -7.62 23.08
C THR A 83 2.48 -7.37 21.87
N PHE A 84 2.40 -8.36 21.00
CA PHE A 84 1.45 -8.42 19.88
C PHE A 84 0.49 -9.58 20.14
N THR A 85 -0.77 -9.25 20.41
CA THR A 85 -1.81 -10.22 20.77
C THR A 85 -2.83 -10.31 19.65
N ILE A 86 -3.04 -11.50 19.10
CA ILE A 86 -4.14 -11.76 18.17
C ILE A 86 -5.36 -12.19 18.98
N ARG A 87 -6.55 -11.63 18.68
CA ARG A 87 -7.81 -11.99 19.35
C ARG A 87 -8.06 -13.49 19.19
N ASP A 88 -8.33 -14.17 20.31
CA ASP A 88 -8.52 -15.62 20.40
C ASP A 88 -7.35 -16.45 19.84
N GLY A 89 -6.15 -15.84 19.80
CA GLY A 89 -4.97 -16.38 19.15
C GLY A 89 -3.69 -16.28 19.99
N PRO A 90 -2.53 -16.54 19.36
CA PRO A 90 -1.25 -16.49 20.04
C PRO A 90 -0.84 -15.07 20.45
N VAL A 91 0.01 -14.99 21.48
CA VAL A 91 0.66 -13.77 21.94
C VAL A 91 2.15 -13.85 21.59
N PHE A 92 2.69 -12.78 21.02
CA PHE A 92 4.09 -12.66 20.66
C PHE A 92 4.74 -11.56 21.48
N HIS A 93 5.86 -11.87 22.11
CA HIS A 93 6.62 -10.93 22.93
C HIS A 93 7.80 -10.38 22.14
N GLY A 94 8.00 -9.07 22.24
CA GLY A 94 9.06 -8.36 21.55
C GLY A 94 9.46 -7.10 22.29
N ARG A 95 10.06 -6.17 21.53
CA ARG A 95 10.54 -4.87 22.03
C ARG A 95 9.91 -3.75 21.22
N SER A 96 9.47 -2.71 21.93
CA SER A 96 8.98 -1.49 21.30
C SER A 96 10.13 -0.73 20.65
N PHE A 97 9.88 -0.20 19.45
CA PHE A 97 10.81 0.71 18.77
C PHE A 97 10.11 1.93 18.14
N GLY A 98 8.78 2.06 18.33
CA GLY A 98 7.97 3.16 17.80
C GLY A 98 7.36 4.01 18.90
N ALA A 99 6.13 4.51 18.68
CA ALA A 99 5.41 5.27 19.69
C ALA A 99 5.04 4.42 20.92
N LYS A 100 5.09 5.04 22.11
CA LYS A 100 4.76 4.41 23.38
C LYS A 100 3.26 4.50 23.68
N ARG A 101 2.47 3.68 22.97
CA ARG A 101 1.02 3.63 23.16
C ARG A 101 0.46 2.28 22.74
N ASN A 102 -0.70 1.96 23.28
CA ASN A 102 -1.46 0.78 22.89
C ASN A 102 -2.37 1.12 21.71
N ILE A 103 -2.52 0.17 20.79
CA ILE A 103 -3.48 0.27 19.68
C ILE A 103 -4.08 -1.10 19.39
N SER A 104 -5.29 -1.11 18.85
CA SER A 104 -5.90 -2.28 18.20
C SER A 104 -6.19 -2.01 16.74
N GLY A 105 -6.24 -3.06 15.93
CA GLY A 105 -6.63 -3.00 14.53
C GLY A 105 -6.68 -4.38 13.89
N GLU A 106 -6.91 -4.45 12.59
CA GLU A 106 -6.85 -5.70 11.84
C GLU A 106 -5.38 -6.05 11.54
N ALA A 107 -4.91 -7.22 12.00
CA ALA A 107 -3.60 -7.75 11.66
C ALA A 107 -3.60 -8.28 10.23
N VAL A 108 -2.70 -7.72 9.43
CA VAL A 108 -2.47 -8.11 8.05
C VAL A 108 -0.97 -8.29 7.82
N PHE A 109 -0.60 -9.05 6.79
CA PHE A 109 0.80 -9.19 6.43
C PHE A 109 1.05 -8.79 4.98
N THR A 110 2.29 -8.39 4.69
CA THR A 110 2.76 -8.15 3.33
C THR A 110 4.01 -8.96 3.03
N THR A 111 4.05 -9.53 1.81
CA THR A 111 5.23 -10.25 1.30
C THR A 111 6.23 -9.34 0.58
N SER A 112 5.97 -8.03 0.53
CA SER A 112 6.87 -7.05 -0.08
C SER A 112 8.22 -7.01 0.62
N LEU A 113 9.30 -7.18 -0.17
CA LEU A 113 10.68 -7.20 0.35
C LEU A 113 11.28 -5.80 0.52
N VAL A 114 10.75 -4.83 -0.23
CA VAL A 114 11.20 -3.44 -0.28
C VAL A 114 10.00 -2.49 -0.33
N GLY A 115 10.25 -1.20 -0.14
CA GLY A 115 9.23 -0.15 -0.15
C GLY A 115 8.42 -0.05 1.14
N TYR A 116 9.04 -0.21 2.33
CA TYR A 116 8.33 -0.04 3.60
C TYR A 116 7.86 1.39 3.86
N PRO A 117 8.58 2.48 3.48
CA PRO A 117 8.03 3.84 3.64
C PRO A 117 6.79 4.07 2.77
N GLU A 118 6.81 3.58 1.53
CA GLU A 118 5.69 3.63 0.60
C GLU A 118 4.50 2.80 1.12
N SER A 119 4.76 1.56 1.57
CA SER A 119 3.73 0.69 2.14
C SER A 119 3.11 1.31 3.39
N LEU A 120 3.92 1.85 4.32
CA LEU A 120 3.42 2.43 5.56
C LEU A 120 2.66 3.74 5.36
N SER A 121 2.88 4.43 4.24
CA SER A 121 2.14 5.64 3.85
C SER A 121 0.98 5.37 2.88
N ASP A 122 0.69 4.12 2.51
CA ASP A 122 -0.47 3.76 1.67
C ASP A 122 -1.78 3.86 2.48
N PRO A 123 -2.74 4.72 2.07
CA PRO A 123 -4.03 4.88 2.76
C PRO A 123 -4.84 3.60 2.91
N SER A 124 -4.59 2.59 2.08
CA SER A 124 -5.27 1.29 2.12
C SER A 124 -4.99 0.52 3.43
N TYR A 125 -3.89 0.82 4.15
CA TYR A 125 -3.57 0.22 5.45
C TYR A 125 -4.21 0.94 6.65
N ARG A 126 -5.09 1.92 6.44
CA ARG A 126 -5.73 2.65 7.53
C ARG A 126 -6.45 1.68 8.48
N GLY A 127 -6.06 1.69 9.76
CA GLY A 127 -6.65 0.80 10.78
C GLY A 127 -6.07 -0.61 10.84
N GLN A 128 -5.09 -0.92 10.00
CA GLN A 128 -4.43 -2.22 9.96
C GLN A 128 -3.08 -2.19 10.67
N ILE A 129 -2.74 -3.29 11.33
CA ILE A 129 -1.42 -3.55 11.89
C ILE A 129 -0.63 -4.35 10.85
N LEU A 130 0.44 -3.76 10.32
CA LEU A 130 1.19 -4.34 9.21
C LEU A 130 2.35 -5.22 9.70
N VAL A 131 2.26 -6.51 9.39
CA VAL A 131 3.30 -7.50 9.64
C VAL A 131 4.16 -7.70 8.39
N PHE A 132 5.45 -7.40 8.49
CA PHE A 132 6.37 -7.62 7.38
C PHE A 132 6.93 -9.04 7.40
N THR A 133 6.86 -9.75 6.26
CA THR A 133 7.53 -11.05 6.13
C THR A 133 9.03 -10.92 5.94
N GLN A 134 9.48 -9.81 5.34
CA GLN A 134 10.91 -9.52 5.20
C GLN A 134 11.49 -9.33 6.61
N PRO A 135 12.48 -10.15 7.04
CA PRO A 135 12.89 -10.18 8.44
C PRO A 135 13.65 -8.92 8.86
N LEU A 136 14.38 -8.30 7.94
CA LEU A 136 15.21 -7.12 8.20
C LEU A 136 14.54 -5.87 7.63
N ILE A 137 14.00 -5.00 8.48
CA ILE A 137 13.26 -3.79 8.10
C ILE A 137 13.92 -2.54 8.70
N GLY A 138 13.91 -1.42 7.96
CA GLY A 138 14.51 -0.14 8.40
C GLY A 138 15.94 0.12 7.90
N ASN A 139 16.52 -0.81 7.14
CA ASN A 139 17.90 -0.77 6.65
C ASN A 139 18.27 0.49 5.84
N TYR A 140 17.33 1.04 5.07
CA TYR A 140 17.52 2.27 4.30
C TYR A 140 16.87 3.52 4.94
N GLY A 141 16.47 3.45 6.21
CA GLY A 141 15.87 4.56 6.94
C GLY A 141 14.62 5.12 6.28
N VAL A 142 14.25 6.34 6.66
CA VAL A 142 13.08 7.03 6.13
C VAL A 142 13.55 8.31 5.40
N PRO A 143 13.10 8.53 4.15
CA PRO A 143 13.48 9.72 3.39
C PRO A 143 12.79 10.98 3.89
N SER A 144 13.27 12.15 3.44
CA SER A 144 12.65 13.43 3.78
C SER A 144 11.26 13.59 3.16
N SER A 145 10.45 14.48 3.72
CA SER A 145 9.15 14.88 3.17
C SER A 145 9.28 15.84 1.96
N GLU A 146 10.33 15.68 1.15
CA GLU A 146 10.53 16.45 -0.09
C GLU A 146 9.33 16.30 -1.02
N ARG A 147 8.88 17.41 -1.61
CA ARG A 147 7.83 17.44 -2.62
C ARG A 147 8.44 17.48 -4.03
N ASP A 148 7.78 16.83 -4.98
CA ASP A 148 8.15 16.90 -6.39
C ASP A 148 7.61 18.18 -7.07
N ALA A 149 7.87 18.32 -8.37
CA ALA A 149 7.48 19.50 -9.14
C ALA A 149 5.96 19.77 -9.13
N ASN A 150 5.13 18.74 -8.90
CA ASN A 150 3.67 18.87 -8.86
C ASN A 150 3.15 19.11 -7.44
N GLY A 151 4.04 19.33 -6.46
CA GLY A 151 3.68 19.52 -5.06
C GLY A 151 3.34 18.23 -4.31
N LEU A 152 3.56 17.05 -4.91
CA LEU A 152 3.25 15.75 -4.29
C LEU A 152 4.45 15.23 -3.48
N TYR A 153 4.22 14.44 -2.44
CA TYR A 153 5.31 13.86 -1.66
C TYR A 153 6.14 12.88 -2.50
N LYS A 154 7.41 13.18 -2.74
CA LYS A 154 8.28 12.45 -3.68
C LYS A 154 8.50 10.98 -3.31
N TYR A 155 8.59 10.70 -2.02
CA TYR A 155 8.98 9.41 -1.47
C TYR A 155 7.86 8.70 -0.68
N PHE A 156 6.70 9.34 -0.51
CA PHE A 156 5.57 8.80 0.23
C PHE A 156 4.34 8.70 -0.66
N GLU A 157 3.42 7.84 -0.26
CA GLU A 157 2.15 7.63 -0.97
C GLU A 157 0.97 8.37 -0.31
N SER A 158 1.21 9.01 0.83
CA SER A 158 0.32 10.00 1.44
C SER A 158 1.09 10.85 2.49
N PRO A 159 0.48 11.93 3.03
CA PRO A 159 1.16 12.85 3.96
C PRO A 159 1.57 12.27 5.32
N SER A 160 1.03 11.11 5.70
CA SER A 160 1.19 10.52 7.03
C SER A 160 1.32 9.01 6.97
N LEU A 161 1.82 8.42 8.05
CA LEU A 161 1.76 6.98 8.25
C LEU A 161 0.30 6.54 8.40
N GLN A 162 -0.10 5.53 7.64
CA GLN A 162 -1.48 5.08 7.52
C GLN A 162 -1.74 3.79 8.30
N ALA A 163 -0.75 2.89 8.34
CA ALA A 163 -0.79 1.70 9.19
C ALA A 163 -0.94 2.10 10.68
N ALA A 164 -1.82 1.40 11.39
CA ALA A 164 -2.07 1.64 12.81
C ALA A 164 -0.95 1.11 13.71
N GLY A 165 -0.18 0.14 13.23
CA GLY A 165 0.97 -0.43 13.94
C GLY A 165 1.90 -1.19 12.99
N VAL A 166 3.14 -1.41 13.43
CA VAL A 166 4.19 -2.06 12.64
C VAL A 166 4.77 -3.26 13.39
N VAL A 167 4.86 -4.41 12.73
CA VAL A 167 5.37 -5.65 13.32
C VAL A 167 6.48 -6.21 12.43
N VAL A 168 7.68 -6.36 13.00
CA VAL A 168 8.88 -6.82 12.27
C VAL A 168 9.65 -7.87 13.07
N ALA A 169 10.42 -8.70 12.38
CA ALA A 169 11.28 -9.67 13.06
C ALA A 169 12.52 -8.97 13.65
N ASP A 170 13.22 -8.17 12.86
CA ASP A 170 14.39 -7.40 13.29
C ASP A 170 14.35 -6.00 12.67
N VAL A 171 14.51 -4.99 13.51
CA VAL A 171 14.54 -3.59 13.09
C VAL A 171 15.97 -3.09 13.03
N ALA A 172 16.36 -2.51 11.91
CA ALA A 172 17.66 -1.86 11.79
C ALA A 172 17.70 -0.59 12.64
N THR A 173 18.46 -0.62 13.73
CA THR A 173 18.69 0.55 14.60
C THR A 173 19.60 1.59 13.96
N ARG A 174 20.40 1.19 12.97
CA ARG A 174 21.21 2.07 12.13
C ARG A 174 20.81 1.85 10.68
N TYR A 175 20.56 2.96 9.99
CA TYR A 175 20.22 2.96 8.57
C TYR A 175 21.38 3.49 7.72
N SER A 176 21.37 3.14 6.43
CA SER A 176 22.35 3.65 5.47
C SER A 176 21.74 3.73 4.08
N HIS A 177 21.29 4.92 3.70
CA HIS A 177 20.83 5.24 2.35
C HIS A 177 20.97 6.75 2.11
N TRP A 178 21.32 7.15 0.89
CA TRP A 178 21.64 8.55 0.58
C TRP A 178 20.45 9.52 0.71
N THR A 179 19.21 9.02 0.66
CA THR A 179 17.99 9.81 0.89
C THR A 179 17.53 9.83 2.35
N ALA A 180 18.10 8.98 3.22
CA ALA A 180 17.58 8.78 4.57
C ALA A 180 17.92 9.96 5.48
N VAL A 181 16.91 10.45 6.21
CA VAL A 181 17.06 11.57 7.16
C VAL A 181 16.73 11.19 8.59
N GLU A 182 16.00 10.10 8.82
CA GLU A 182 15.66 9.56 10.14
C GLU A 182 15.52 8.03 10.08
N SER A 183 15.54 7.37 11.24
CA SER A 183 15.28 5.93 11.36
C SER A 183 13.79 5.61 11.26
N LEU A 184 13.45 4.35 10.98
CA LEU A 184 12.06 3.88 11.00
C LEU A 184 11.42 4.05 12.39
N GLY A 185 12.17 3.81 13.46
CA GLY A 185 11.67 3.97 14.83
C GLY A 185 11.34 5.41 15.17
N GLU A 186 12.24 6.35 14.82
CA GLU A 186 11.99 7.80 14.99
C GLU A 186 10.77 8.26 14.19
N TRP A 187 10.61 7.78 12.95
CA TRP A 187 9.43 8.10 12.13
C TRP A 187 8.13 7.59 12.76
N CYS A 188 8.10 6.32 13.19
CA CYS A 188 6.97 5.73 13.90
C CYS A 188 6.63 6.50 15.19
N ALA A 189 7.62 6.81 16.01
CA ALA A 189 7.44 7.59 17.24
C ALA A 189 6.89 8.99 16.95
N ARG A 190 7.46 9.70 15.96
CA ARG A 190 7.02 11.04 15.52
C ARG A 190 5.61 11.06 14.95
N GLN A 191 5.17 9.98 14.30
CA GLN A 191 3.82 9.84 13.76
C GLN A 191 2.83 9.23 14.76
N GLY A 192 3.26 8.87 15.98
CA GLY A 192 2.39 8.29 16.99
C GLY A 192 1.94 6.86 16.65
N VAL A 193 2.77 6.09 15.93
CA VAL A 193 2.49 4.70 15.54
C VAL A 193 3.37 3.74 16.35
N PRO A 194 2.77 2.84 17.15
CA PRO A 194 3.53 1.85 17.89
C PRO A 194 4.09 0.78 16.95
N ALA A 195 5.25 0.26 17.31
CA ALA A 195 5.97 -0.71 16.51
C ALA A 195 6.72 -1.70 17.38
N ILE A 196 6.68 -2.98 17.00
CA ILE A 196 7.26 -4.10 17.76
C ILE A 196 8.25 -4.88 16.89
N SER A 197 9.44 -5.13 17.46
CA SER A 197 10.52 -5.92 16.87
C SER A 197 10.83 -7.15 17.75
N GLY A 198 11.55 -8.13 17.21
CA GLY A 198 11.94 -9.35 17.92
C GLY A 198 10.86 -10.41 17.99
N VAL A 199 9.84 -10.32 17.12
CA VAL A 199 8.77 -11.33 17.04
C VAL A 199 8.96 -12.27 15.85
N ASP A 200 8.48 -13.51 15.97
CA ASP A 200 8.48 -14.45 14.85
C ASP A 200 7.37 -14.08 13.85
N THR A 201 7.70 -13.21 12.90
CA THR A 201 6.74 -12.80 11.85
C THR A 201 6.34 -13.95 10.95
N ARG A 202 7.15 -15.01 10.81
CA ARG A 202 6.78 -16.20 10.05
C ARG A 202 5.68 -16.99 10.76
N ALA A 203 5.77 -17.16 12.08
CA ALA A 203 4.72 -17.78 12.88
C ALA A 203 3.42 -16.97 12.84
N ILE A 204 3.51 -15.64 12.98
CA ILE A 204 2.35 -14.72 12.84
C ILE A 204 1.68 -14.89 11.47
N VAL A 205 2.46 -14.82 10.39
CA VAL A 205 1.94 -14.92 9.01
C VAL A 205 1.32 -16.30 8.76
N THR A 206 1.91 -17.37 9.30
CA THR A 206 1.35 -18.72 9.16
C THR A 206 -0.03 -18.79 9.82
N TYR A 207 -0.16 -18.26 11.05
CA TYR A 207 -1.44 -18.19 11.75
C TYR A 207 -2.47 -17.37 10.96
N LEU A 208 -2.12 -16.17 10.49
CA LEU A 208 -3.04 -15.31 9.71
C LEU A 208 -3.46 -15.94 8.38
N ARG A 209 -2.61 -16.74 7.73
CA ARG A 209 -3.01 -17.49 6.51
C ARG A 209 -4.00 -18.61 6.81
N GLU A 210 -3.87 -19.26 7.96
CA GLU A 210 -4.71 -20.37 8.39
C GLU A 210 -6.05 -19.93 8.96
N GLN A 211 -6.09 -18.85 9.75
CA GLN A 211 -7.30 -18.35 10.40
C GLN A 211 -7.95 -17.19 9.63
N GLY A 212 -7.20 -16.52 8.77
CA GLY A 212 -7.61 -15.28 8.10
C GLY A 212 -7.06 -14.03 8.82
N SER A 213 -7.24 -12.86 8.20
CA SER A 213 -6.96 -11.61 8.89
C SER A 213 -7.80 -11.53 10.16
N SER A 214 -7.18 -11.05 11.23
CA SER A 214 -7.69 -11.18 12.60
C SER A 214 -7.48 -9.88 13.35
N LEU A 215 -8.38 -9.53 14.27
CA LEU A 215 -8.14 -8.39 15.13
C LEU A 215 -6.94 -8.67 16.04
N ALA A 216 -6.09 -7.66 16.22
CA ALA A 216 -4.92 -7.75 17.05
C ALA A 216 -4.65 -6.44 17.77
N ARG A 217 -3.78 -6.51 18.77
CA ARG A 217 -3.38 -5.39 19.63
C ARG A 217 -1.87 -5.36 19.78
N ILE A 218 -1.28 -4.17 19.73
CA ILE A 218 0.09 -3.92 20.20
C ILE A 218 -0.03 -3.23 21.57
N THR A 219 0.61 -3.80 22.58
CA THR A 219 0.74 -3.22 23.91
C THR A 219 2.20 -2.90 24.20
N VAL A 220 2.49 -1.71 24.71
CA VAL A 220 3.85 -1.24 25.07
C VAL A 220 3.92 -0.98 26.58
N GLY A 221 4.95 -1.49 27.24
CA GLY A 221 5.16 -1.35 28.69
C GLY A 221 5.03 -2.66 29.46
N GLU A 222 5.02 -2.57 30.80
CA GLU A 222 4.71 -3.72 31.65
C GLU A 222 3.22 -4.09 31.52
N GLU A 223 2.93 -5.39 31.53
CA GLU A 223 1.60 -5.93 31.26
C GLU A 223 0.56 -5.50 32.31
N TYR A 224 -0.60 -5.08 31.77
CA TYR A 224 -1.92 -5.13 32.40
C TYR A 224 -2.23 -4.06 33.45
N ASP A 225 -2.78 -2.94 32.98
CA ASP A 225 -3.75 -2.20 33.77
C ASP A 225 -5.12 -2.84 33.49
N ALA A 226 -5.74 -3.47 34.51
CA ALA A 226 -7.04 -4.13 34.37
C ALA A 226 -8.16 -3.15 33.95
N ASP A 227 -7.90 -1.85 34.09
CA ASP A 227 -8.79 -0.76 33.68
C ASP A 227 -8.65 -0.38 32.18
N GLN A 228 -7.71 -0.98 31.44
CA GLN A 228 -7.51 -0.79 29.98
C GLN A 228 -7.92 -1.99 29.12
N ASP A 229 -9.03 -2.66 29.47
CA ASP A 229 -9.76 -3.52 28.55
C ASP A 229 -10.45 -2.67 27.46
N GLU A 230 -9.65 -1.96 26.64
CA GLU A 230 -10.14 -1.47 25.36
C GLU A 230 -10.45 -2.69 24.49
N ALA A 231 -11.73 -2.91 24.23
CA ALA A 231 -12.19 -3.91 23.29
C ALA A 231 -11.45 -3.73 21.94
N PHE A 232 -11.12 -4.84 21.28
CA PHE A 232 -10.55 -4.79 19.94
C PHE A 232 -11.45 -3.93 19.03
N ILE A 233 -10.92 -2.81 18.55
CA ILE A 233 -11.61 -1.98 17.57
C ILE A 233 -11.54 -2.72 16.24
N ASP A 234 -12.70 -3.06 15.69
CA ASP A 234 -12.83 -3.63 14.36
C ASP A 234 -12.86 -2.53 13.30
N PRO A 235 -11.80 -2.35 12.49
CA PRO A 235 -11.78 -1.34 11.43
C PRO A 235 -12.83 -1.60 10.36
N GLU A 236 -13.31 -2.84 10.22
CA GLU A 236 -14.30 -3.23 9.21
C GLU A 236 -15.66 -2.61 9.47
N GLN A 237 -15.98 -2.24 10.71
CA GLN A 237 -17.24 -1.57 11.07
C GLN A 237 -17.19 -0.06 10.83
N ILE A 238 -16.03 0.47 10.41
CA ILE A 238 -15.78 1.89 10.25
C ILE A 238 -15.75 2.22 8.75
N ASN A 239 -16.40 3.31 8.34
CA ASN A 239 -16.15 3.88 7.02
C ASN A 239 -14.77 4.55 6.99
N LEU A 240 -13.74 3.75 6.71
CA LEU A 240 -12.34 4.20 6.66
C LEU A 240 -12.09 5.15 5.49
N VAL A 241 -12.81 4.99 4.38
CA VAL A 241 -12.75 5.87 3.21
C VAL A 241 -13.07 7.31 3.60
N LYS A 242 -14.13 7.51 4.38
CA LYS A 242 -14.48 8.83 4.93
C LYS A 242 -13.36 9.42 5.79
N ARG A 243 -12.50 8.62 6.42
CA ARG A 243 -11.36 9.11 7.22
C ARG A 243 -10.13 9.49 6.38
N VAL A 244 -9.94 8.89 5.21
CA VAL A 244 -8.73 9.12 4.36
C VAL A 244 -8.99 10.00 3.14
N SER A 245 -10.25 10.16 2.75
CA SER A 245 -10.68 11.02 1.65
C SER A 245 -10.52 12.50 1.99
N THR A 246 -10.11 13.32 1.02
CA THR A 246 -10.13 14.77 1.10
C THR A 246 -11.50 15.31 1.51
N LYS A 247 -11.54 16.41 2.27
CA LYS A 247 -12.80 17.07 2.69
C LYS A 247 -13.27 18.16 1.73
N ALA A 248 -12.37 18.65 0.89
CA ALA A 248 -12.67 19.63 -0.14
C ALA A 248 -11.93 19.27 -1.43
N PRO A 249 -12.44 19.68 -2.60
CA PRO A 249 -11.74 19.47 -3.84
C PRO A 249 -10.37 20.15 -3.85
N PHE A 250 -9.39 19.50 -4.47
CA PHE A 250 -8.06 20.07 -4.69
C PHE A 250 -7.58 19.74 -6.11
N HIS A 251 -6.56 20.44 -6.56
CA HIS A 251 -6.05 20.36 -7.93
C HIS A 251 -4.58 19.96 -7.95
N VAL A 252 -4.23 19.09 -8.90
CA VAL A 252 -2.86 18.72 -9.21
C VAL A 252 -2.73 18.70 -10.74
N GLY A 253 -1.77 19.41 -11.28
CA GLY A 253 -1.57 19.46 -12.73
C GLY A 253 -0.12 19.70 -13.10
N PRO A 254 0.22 19.50 -14.38
CA PRO A 254 1.54 19.80 -14.89
C PRO A 254 1.77 21.31 -14.94
N ASP A 255 3.04 21.73 -14.86
CA ASP A 255 3.43 23.14 -15.04
C ASP A 255 3.19 23.65 -16.48
N VAL A 256 3.06 22.73 -17.44
CA VAL A 256 2.77 23.02 -18.84
C VAL A 256 1.28 22.93 -19.13
N ALA A 257 0.85 23.46 -20.29
CA ALA A 257 -0.53 23.35 -20.74
C ALA A 257 -1.01 21.87 -20.70
N PRO A 258 -2.08 21.55 -19.95
CA PRO A 258 -2.56 20.18 -19.86
C PRO A 258 -3.18 19.72 -21.18
N LYS A 259 -3.16 18.40 -21.44
CA LYS A 259 -3.77 17.80 -22.62
C LYS A 259 -5.26 17.47 -22.42
N PHE A 260 -5.62 17.11 -21.20
CA PHE A 260 -6.97 16.69 -20.81
C PHE A 260 -7.20 16.93 -19.32
N HIS A 261 -8.46 17.04 -18.91
CA HIS A 261 -8.86 17.26 -17.52
C HIS A 261 -9.58 16.04 -16.95
N VAL A 262 -9.04 15.48 -15.88
CA VAL A 262 -9.57 14.27 -15.23
C VAL A 262 -10.14 14.64 -13.87
N ALA A 263 -11.38 14.21 -13.61
CA ALA A 263 -11.90 14.18 -12.25
C ALA A 263 -11.44 12.89 -11.56
N LEU A 264 -10.89 13.00 -10.36
CA LEU A 264 -10.51 11.87 -9.54
C LEU A 264 -11.35 11.83 -8.26
N ILE A 265 -12.00 10.70 -7.99
CA ILE A 265 -12.70 10.46 -6.72
C ILE A 265 -11.69 9.88 -5.72
N ASP A 266 -11.38 10.64 -4.68
CA ASP A 266 -10.42 10.28 -3.64
C ASP A 266 -11.07 9.36 -2.61
N CYS A 267 -10.86 8.06 -2.76
CA CYS A 267 -11.24 7.06 -1.76
C CYS A 267 -10.09 6.73 -0.78
N GLY A 268 -8.99 7.50 -0.81
CA GLY A 268 -7.70 7.13 -0.21
C GLY A 268 -6.59 7.11 -1.24
N VAL A 269 -6.55 8.09 -2.13
CA VAL A 269 -5.65 8.11 -3.30
C VAL A 269 -4.19 8.04 -2.88
N LYS A 270 -3.44 7.18 -3.55
CA LYS A 270 -1.97 7.18 -3.46
C LYS A 270 -1.37 8.29 -4.32
N GLU A 271 -0.35 8.97 -3.80
CA GLU A 271 0.37 10.04 -4.52
C GLU A 271 0.84 9.58 -5.91
N ASN A 272 1.25 8.32 -6.07
CA ASN A 272 1.72 7.84 -7.36
C ASN A 272 0.61 7.66 -8.42
N ILE A 273 -0.66 7.57 -8.05
CA ILE A 273 -1.78 7.62 -9.00
C ILE A 273 -1.83 9.01 -9.64
N LEU A 274 -1.74 10.07 -8.82
CA LEU A 274 -1.74 11.46 -9.28
C LEU A 274 -0.53 11.73 -10.18
N ARG A 275 0.67 11.30 -9.76
CA ARG A 275 1.89 11.37 -10.60
C ARG A 275 1.72 10.66 -11.94
N SER A 276 1.14 9.47 -11.94
CA SER A 276 0.97 8.66 -13.15
C SER A 276 0.04 9.31 -14.16
N LEU A 277 -1.01 10.00 -13.69
CA LEU A 277 -1.91 10.78 -14.54
C LEU A 277 -1.24 12.07 -15.05
N VAL A 278 -0.63 12.85 -14.14
CA VAL A 278 -0.02 14.14 -14.48
C VAL A 278 1.15 13.99 -15.44
N SER A 279 2.00 12.98 -15.26
CA SER A 279 3.11 12.69 -16.19
C SER A 279 2.65 12.37 -17.62
N ARG A 280 1.38 12.00 -17.81
CA ARG A 280 0.76 11.75 -19.12
C ARG A 280 0.04 12.96 -19.70
N GLY A 281 0.11 14.10 -19.02
CA GLY A 281 -0.49 15.36 -19.43
C GLY A 281 -1.89 15.61 -18.88
N ALA A 282 -2.33 14.83 -17.88
CA ALA A 282 -3.58 15.09 -17.19
C ALA A 282 -3.46 16.30 -16.26
N SER A 283 -4.40 17.24 -16.35
CA SER A 283 -4.76 18.04 -15.19
C SER A 283 -5.77 17.24 -14.36
N VAL A 284 -5.60 17.18 -13.05
CA VAL A 284 -6.44 16.35 -12.17
C VAL A 284 -7.12 17.23 -11.12
N THR A 285 -8.46 17.22 -11.10
CA THR A 285 -9.22 17.74 -9.96
C THR A 285 -9.67 16.56 -9.11
N VAL A 286 -9.25 16.57 -7.86
CA VAL A 286 -9.52 15.51 -6.90
C VAL A 286 -10.71 15.92 -6.04
N PHE A 287 -11.69 15.03 -5.93
CA PHE A 287 -12.95 15.24 -5.21
C PHE A 287 -13.07 14.30 -4.00
N PRO A 288 -13.80 14.71 -2.94
CA PRO A 288 -14.19 13.80 -1.87
C PRO A 288 -14.90 12.53 -2.40
N HIS A 289 -14.79 11.42 -1.65
CA HIS A 289 -15.32 10.11 -2.05
C HIS A 289 -16.84 10.10 -2.35
N ASP A 290 -17.61 10.93 -1.65
CA ASP A 290 -19.06 11.08 -1.69
C ASP A 290 -19.52 12.18 -2.65
N TYR A 291 -18.59 12.84 -3.34
CA TYR A 291 -18.92 13.94 -4.23
C TYR A 291 -19.84 13.49 -5.38
N PRO A 292 -20.92 14.25 -5.70
CA PRO A 292 -21.88 13.89 -6.74
C PRO A 292 -21.31 14.16 -8.15
N ILE A 293 -20.28 13.40 -8.53
CA ILE A 293 -19.49 13.61 -9.74
C ILE A 293 -20.35 13.62 -11.02
N GLN A 294 -21.43 12.84 -11.05
CA GLN A 294 -22.39 12.77 -12.15
C GLN A 294 -23.01 14.12 -12.52
N LYS A 295 -23.05 15.09 -11.58
CA LYS A 295 -23.59 16.43 -11.82
C LYS A 295 -22.62 17.36 -12.55
N VAL A 296 -21.32 17.05 -12.53
CA VAL A 296 -20.26 17.91 -13.08
C VAL A 296 -19.37 17.18 -14.10
N ALA A 297 -19.59 15.89 -14.35
CA ALA A 297 -18.76 15.06 -15.21
C ALA A 297 -18.62 15.62 -16.64
N GLN A 298 -19.60 16.36 -17.14
CA GLN A 298 -19.57 17.04 -18.44
C GLN A 298 -18.39 18.04 -18.59
N HIS A 299 -17.86 18.54 -17.47
CA HIS A 299 -16.72 19.46 -17.44
C HIS A 299 -15.36 18.75 -17.48
N PHE A 300 -15.34 17.42 -17.53
CA PHE A 300 -14.12 16.61 -17.53
C PHE A 300 -14.04 15.73 -18.77
N ASP A 301 -12.83 15.28 -19.10
CA ASP A 301 -12.55 14.37 -20.22
C ASP A 301 -12.45 12.92 -19.77
N GLY A 302 -12.28 12.67 -18.48
CA GLY A 302 -12.23 11.35 -17.87
C GLY A 302 -12.57 11.36 -16.38
N VAL A 303 -13.05 10.24 -15.86
CA VAL A 303 -13.25 10.02 -14.43
C VAL A 303 -12.36 8.88 -13.93
N PHE A 304 -11.66 9.12 -12.84
CA PHE A 304 -10.79 8.15 -12.19
C PHE A 304 -11.27 7.87 -10.76
N ILE A 305 -11.25 6.61 -10.33
CA ILE A 305 -11.59 6.23 -8.96
C ILE A 305 -10.37 5.58 -8.33
N SER A 306 -9.87 6.18 -7.25
CA SER A 306 -8.64 5.73 -6.61
C SER A 306 -8.79 4.44 -5.81
N ASN A 307 -7.66 3.96 -5.31
CA ASN A 307 -7.61 2.98 -4.23
C ASN A 307 -8.18 3.55 -2.91
N GLY A 308 -8.28 2.69 -1.91
CA GLY A 308 -8.66 3.07 -0.55
C GLY A 308 -8.78 1.88 0.41
N PRO A 309 -8.99 2.15 1.71
CA PRO A 309 -9.12 1.14 2.75
C PRO A 309 -10.57 0.65 2.93
N GLY A 310 -10.70 -0.45 3.67
CA GLY A 310 -11.97 -0.88 4.27
C GLY A 310 -12.91 -1.63 3.32
N ASP A 311 -14.16 -1.77 3.78
CA ASP A 311 -15.22 -2.47 3.07
C ASP A 311 -15.87 -1.56 2.01
N PRO A 312 -15.93 -1.96 0.73
CA PRO A 312 -16.56 -1.15 -0.33
C PRO A 312 -18.06 -0.91 -0.09
N THR A 313 -18.75 -1.74 0.69
CA THR A 313 -20.18 -1.59 0.99
C THR A 313 -20.49 -0.36 1.85
N HIS A 314 -19.50 0.19 2.55
CA HIS A 314 -19.63 1.44 3.31
C HIS A 314 -19.71 2.70 2.43
N CYS A 315 -19.44 2.58 1.12
CA CYS A 315 -19.41 3.69 0.18
C CYS A 315 -20.69 3.75 -0.69
N SER A 316 -21.86 3.56 -0.09
CA SER A 316 -23.15 3.48 -0.80
C SER A 316 -23.46 4.73 -1.63
N GLU A 317 -23.13 5.91 -1.13
CA GLU A 317 -23.28 7.19 -1.84
C GLU A 317 -22.39 7.25 -3.08
N THR A 318 -21.11 6.91 -2.95
CA THR A 318 -20.17 6.80 -4.08
C THR A 318 -20.68 5.82 -5.13
N VAL A 319 -21.15 4.65 -4.71
CA VAL A 319 -21.73 3.62 -5.59
C VAL A 319 -22.95 4.15 -6.34
N SER A 320 -23.83 4.89 -5.67
CA SER A 320 -25.00 5.52 -6.29
C SER A 320 -24.59 6.56 -7.33
N ASN A 321 -23.64 7.44 -6.99
CA ASN A 321 -23.11 8.47 -7.88
C ASN A 321 -22.48 7.86 -9.14
N LEU A 322 -21.68 6.80 -8.97
CA LEU A 322 -21.04 6.08 -10.09
C LEU A 322 -22.06 5.37 -10.98
N ARG A 323 -23.11 4.78 -10.41
CA ARG A 323 -24.20 4.17 -11.18
C ARG A 323 -24.86 5.21 -12.07
N THR A 324 -25.29 6.33 -11.49
CA THR A 324 -25.90 7.43 -12.26
C THR A 324 -24.94 7.96 -13.33
N LEU A 325 -23.66 8.16 -13.01
CA LEU A 325 -22.65 8.57 -14.00
C LEU A 325 -22.57 7.61 -15.18
N MET A 326 -22.55 6.30 -14.92
CA MET A 326 -22.49 5.29 -15.98
C MET A 326 -23.78 5.24 -16.79
N ASP A 327 -24.94 5.56 -16.22
CA ASP A 327 -26.21 5.58 -16.94
C ASP A 327 -26.36 6.84 -17.82
N THR A 328 -25.81 7.98 -17.38
CA THR A 328 -26.05 9.28 -18.02
C THR A 328 -24.90 9.80 -18.88
N SER A 329 -23.71 9.20 -18.84
CA SER A 329 -22.52 9.71 -19.54
C SER A 329 -21.76 8.62 -20.29
N GLN A 330 -21.06 8.99 -21.38
CA GLN A 330 -20.13 8.12 -22.10
C GLN A 330 -18.66 8.41 -21.77
N ILE A 331 -18.40 9.21 -20.73
CA ILE A 331 -17.06 9.57 -20.30
C ILE A 331 -16.22 8.31 -19.98
N PRO A 332 -14.94 8.26 -20.37
CA PRO A 332 -14.04 7.18 -19.96
C PRO A 332 -13.87 7.10 -18.46
N ILE A 333 -13.88 5.88 -17.92
CA ILE A 333 -13.77 5.63 -16.48
C ILE A 333 -12.71 4.57 -16.18
N MET A 334 -11.80 4.86 -15.26
CA MET A 334 -10.85 3.87 -14.71
C MET A 334 -10.93 3.80 -13.19
N GLY A 335 -11.01 2.58 -12.65
CA GLY A 335 -10.98 2.33 -11.20
C GLY A 335 -9.80 1.45 -10.79
N ILE A 336 -9.13 1.79 -9.68
CA ILE A 336 -8.03 1.00 -9.11
C ILE A 336 -8.41 0.50 -7.71
N CYS A 337 -8.14 -0.79 -7.43
CA CYS A 337 -8.32 -1.43 -6.13
C CYS A 337 -9.74 -1.22 -5.56
N LEU A 338 -9.93 -0.33 -4.58
CA LEU A 338 -11.26 0.02 -4.11
C LEU A 338 -12.14 0.59 -5.25
N GLY A 339 -11.58 1.40 -6.15
CA GLY A 339 -12.30 1.91 -7.31
C GLY A 339 -12.82 0.80 -8.25
N HIS A 340 -12.10 -0.31 -8.37
CA HIS A 340 -12.57 -1.51 -9.08
C HIS A 340 -13.81 -2.11 -8.40
N GLN A 341 -13.76 -2.25 -7.07
CA GLN A 341 -14.87 -2.79 -6.27
C GLN A 341 -16.10 -1.88 -6.29
N LEU A 342 -15.91 -0.56 -6.19
CA LEU A 342 -17.01 0.41 -6.25
C LEU A 342 -17.70 0.43 -7.61
N LEU A 343 -16.93 0.32 -8.70
CA LEU A 343 -17.52 0.16 -10.04
C LEU A 343 -18.32 -1.14 -10.15
N ALA A 344 -17.81 -2.24 -9.58
CA ALA A 344 -18.51 -3.53 -9.60
C ALA A 344 -19.84 -3.45 -8.84
N LEU A 345 -19.86 -2.83 -7.66
CA LEU A 345 -21.10 -2.60 -6.91
C LEU A 345 -22.07 -1.66 -7.65
N ALA A 346 -21.55 -0.64 -8.34
CA ALA A 346 -22.37 0.30 -9.11
C ALA A 346 -23.12 -0.39 -10.25
N ILE A 347 -22.52 -1.41 -10.89
CA ILE A 347 -23.16 -2.22 -11.94
C ILE A 347 -23.98 -3.41 -11.40
N GLY A 348 -24.10 -3.56 -10.07
CA GLY A 348 -24.91 -4.61 -9.45
C GLY A 348 -24.20 -5.95 -9.24
N ALA A 349 -22.88 -6.01 -9.45
CA ALA A 349 -22.08 -7.17 -9.05
C ALA A 349 -21.85 -7.18 -7.53
N ARG A 350 -21.31 -8.29 -7.00
CA ARG A 350 -21.03 -8.46 -5.57
C ARG A 350 -19.53 -8.43 -5.27
N THR A 351 -19.21 -8.03 -4.05
CA THR A 351 -17.87 -8.16 -3.46
C THR A 351 -17.87 -9.20 -2.36
N ILE A 352 -16.76 -9.91 -2.22
CA ILE A 352 -16.53 -10.93 -1.18
C ILE A 352 -15.28 -10.56 -0.38
N LYS A 353 -15.31 -10.81 0.93
CA LYS A 353 -14.13 -10.70 1.79
C LYS A 353 -13.23 -11.91 1.56
N LEU A 354 -11.96 -11.67 1.27
CA LEU A 354 -10.94 -12.69 1.15
C LEU A 354 -10.49 -13.12 2.54
N LYS A 355 -10.04 -14.38 2.67
CA LYS A 355 -9.60 -14.94 3.95
C LYS A 355 -8.49 -14.11 4.62
N TYR A 356 -7.43 -13.79 3.88
CA TYR A 356 -6.32 -12.98 4.36
C TYR A 356 -5.90 -11.88 3.38
N GLY A 357 -6.67 -11.69 2.30
CA GLY A 357 -6.42 -10.71 1.24
C GLY A 357 -5.14 -10.95 0.43
N ASN A 358 -4.92 -10.05 -0.53
CA ASN A 358 -3.76 -10.04 -1.41
C ASN A 358 -2.92 -8.78 -1.13
N ARG A 359 -1.72 -8.99 -0.57
CA ARG A 359 -0.85 -7.93 -0.05
C ARG A 359 0.62 -8.21 -0.37
N ALA A 360 1.08 -7.78 -1.53
CA ALA A 360 2.40 -8.12 -2.04
C ALA A 360 2.82 -7.28 -3.26
N HIS A 361 4.11 -7.38 -3.64
CA HIS A 361 4.65 -6.86 -4.90
C HIS A 361 4.93 -7.95 -5.95
N ASN A 362 4.47 -9.19 -5.72
CA ASN A 362 4.83 -10.35 -6.54
C ASN A 362 3.63 -11.17 -7.02
N ILE A 363 2.43 -10.58 -7.07
CA ILE A 363 1.22 -11.34 -7.42
C ILE A 363 1.02 -11.36 -8.94
N PRO A 364 0.95 -12.56 -9.55
CA PRO A 364 0.73 -12.72 -10.98
C PRO A 364 -0.73 -12.49 -11.37
N ALA A 365 -0.98 -11.50 -12.23
CA ALA A 365 -2.28 -11.24 -12.84
C ALA A 365 -2.24 -11.59 -14.34
N LEU A 366 -3.12 -12.49 -14.78
CA LEU A 366 -3.27 -12.87 -16.18
C LEU A 366 -4.29 -11.97 -16.87
N ASP A 367 -3.86 -11.25 -17.90
CA ASP A 367 -4.73 -10.53 -18.83
C ASP A 367 -5.48 -11.54 -19.72
N LEU A 368 -6.81 -11.61 -19.54
CA LEU A 368 -7.67 -12.54 -20.28
C LEU A 368 -7.93 -12.10 -21.72
N THR A 369 -7.57 -10.87 -22.10
CA THR A 369 -7.72 -10.36 -23.46
C THR A 369 -6.50 -10.65 -24.32
N THR A 370 -5.31 -10.69 -23.73
CA THR A 370 -4.04 -10.90 -24.45
C THR A 370 -3.36 -12.23 -24.12
N GLY A 371 -3.72 -12.88 -23.02
CA GLY A 371 -3.04 -14.07 -22.49
C GLY A 371 -1.70 -13.79 -21.82
N ARG A 372 -1.37 -12.51 -21.56
CA ARG A 372 -0.12 -12.10 -20.92
C ARG A 372 -0.25 -12.10 -19.40
N CYS A 373 0.81 -12.53 -18.72
CA CYS A 373 0.92 -12.44 -17.27
C CYS A 373 1.75 -11.21 -16.88
N HIS A 374 1.28 -10.48 -15.88
CA HIS A 374 1.95 -9.31 -15.31
C HIS A 374 2.19 -9.56 -13.82
N ILE A 375 3.38 -9.21 -13.32
CA ILE A 375 3.62 -9.21 -11.88
C ILE A 375 3.13 -7.86 -11.32
N THR A 376 2.31 -7.92 -10.29
CA THR A 376 1.54 -6.76 -9.82
C THR A 376 1.75 -6.49 -8.34
N SER A 377 1.55 -5.22 -7.97
CA SER A 377 1.45 -4.77 -6.58
C SER A 377 -0.01 -4.81 -6.15
N GLN A 378 -0.32 -5.44 -5.03
CA GLN A 378 -1.68 -5.54 -4.51
C GLN A 378 -1.72 -5.25 -3.02
N ASN A 379 -2.82 -4.61 -2.59
CA ASN A 379 -3.15 -4.39 -1.20
C ASN A 379 -4.68 -4.31 -1.03
N HIS A 380 -5.34 -5.46 -0.93
CA HIS A 380 -6.80 -5.51 -0.73
C HIS A 380 -7.25 -6.74 0.05
N GLY A 381 -8.29 -6.57 0.88
CA GLY A 381 -8.95 -7.64 1.64
C GLY A 381 -10.25 -8.14 1.01
N TYR A 382 -10.72 -7.49 -0.06
CA TYR A 382 -11.98 -7.81 -0.75
C TYR A 382 -11.72 -8.06 -2.23
N ALA A 383 -12.56 -8.87 -2.87
CA ALA A 383 -12.50 -9.14 -4.31
C ALA A 383 -13.90 -9.10 -4.93
N VAL A 384 -13.97 -8.84 -6.23
CA VAL A 384 -15.23 -8.90 -6.98
C VAL A 384 -15.57 -10.35 -7.34
N ASP A 385 -16.83 -10.75 -7.12
CA ASP A 385 -17.36 -12.03 -7.57
C ASP A 385 -17.65 -11.96 -9.08
N ALA A 386 -16.69 -12.40 -9.89
CA ALA A 386 -16.77 -12.37 -11.34
C ALA A 386 -18.02 -13.08 -11.92
N SER A 387 -18.60 -14.05 -11.18
CA SER A 387 -19.80 -14.76 -11.62
C SER A 387 -21.06 -13.89 -11.62
N THR A 388 -21.00 -12.73 -10.94
CA THR A 388 -22.11 -11.78 -10.80
C THR A 388 -22.05 -10.61 -11.77
N LEU A 389 -21.02 -10.57 -12.62
CA LEU A 389 -20.88 -9.49 -13.60
C LEU A 389 -22.06 -9.54 -14.60
N PRO A 390 -22.73 -8.40 -14.85
CA PRO A 390 -23.74 -8.31 -15.89
C PRO A 390 -23.19 -8.62 -17.27
N SER A 391 -24.09 -8.88 -18.22
CA SER A 391 -23.75 -9.33 -19.56
C SER A 391 -22.92 -8.33 -20.38
N GLU A 392 -22.92 -7.06 -19.99
CA GLU A 392 -22.22 -5.95 -20.63
C GLU A 392 -20.75 -5.87 -20.21
N TRP A 393 -20.38 -6.64 -19.19
CA TRP A 393 -19.05 -6.67 -18.61
C TRP A 393 -18.40 -8.03 -18.80
N LYS A 394 -17.07 -8.05 -18.69
CA LYS A 394 -16.29 -9.28 -18.64
C LYS A 394 -15.11 -9.12 -17.69
N PRO A 395 -14.63 -10.21 -17.07
CA PRO A 395 -13.35 -10.22 -16.38
C PRO A 395 -12.24 -9.74 -17.32
N TYR A 396 -11.37 -8.88 -16.82
CA TYR A 396 -10.21 -8.38 -17.55
C TYR A 396 -8.94 -9.11 -17.10
N PHE A 397 -8.71 -9.16 -15.79
CA PHE A 397 -7.58 -9.87 -15.20
C PHE A 397 -8.06 -10.93 -14.20
N VAL A 398 -7.27 -11.97 -14.04
CA VAL A 398 -7.46 -13.00 -13.01
C VAL A 398 -6.15 -13.28 -12.28
N ASN A 399 -6.23 -13.50 -10.97
CA ASN A 399 -5.10 -13.89 -10.16
C ASN A 399 -4.71 -15.35 -10.44
N LEU A 400 -3.45 -15.61 -10.80
CA LEU A 400 -3.01 -16.99 -11.09
C LEU A 400 -2.81 -17.86 -9.86
N ASN A 401 -2.72 -17.28 -8.66
CA ASN A 401 -2.54 -18.03 -7.41
C ASN A 401 -3.85 -18.56 -6.84
N ASP A 402 -4.90 -17.73 -6.84
CA ASP A 402 -6.18 -18.05 -6.15
C ASP A 402 -7.42 -17.96 -7.05
N GLY A 403 -7.29 -17.51 -8.30
CA GLY A 403 -8.40 -17.40 -9.25
C GLY A 403 -9.34 -16.21 -8.99
N SER A 404 -9.03 -15.34 -8.04
CA SER A 404 -9.84 -14.14 -7.77
C SER A 404 -9.82 -13.15 -8.94
N ASN A 405 -10.88 -12.33 -9.04
CA ASN A 405 -10.96 -11.30 -10.07
C ASN A 405 -9.95 -10.19 -9.80
N GLU A 406 -9.18 -9.84 -10.84
CA GLU A 406 -8.13 -8.81 -10.75
C GLU A 406 -8.44 -7.58 -11.60
N GLY A 407 -9.63 -7.52 -12.17
CA GLY A 407 -10.06 -6.45 -13.03
C GLY A 407 -11.27 -6.83 -13.88
N MET A 408 -11.96 -5.81 -14.37
CA MET A 408 -13.11 -5.97 -15.26
C MET A 408 -13.11 -4.87 -16.31
N ILE A 409 -13.70 -5.17 -17.46
CA ILE A 409 -13.79 -4.26 -18.60
C ILE A 409 -15.18 -4.33 -19.23
N HIS A 410 -15.72 -3.18 -19.58
CA HIS A 410 -16.97 -3.07 -20.31
C HIS A 410 -16.77 -3.52 -21.77
N LYS A 411 -17.77 -4.18 -22.38
CA LYS A 411 -17.65 -4.75 -23.73
C LYS A 411 -17.55 -3.69 -24.84
N THR A 412 -18.25 -2.58 -24.70
CA THR A 412 -18.32 -1.51 -25.73
C THR A 412 -17.85 -0.13 -25.29
N ARG A 413 -18.04 0.24 -24.02
CA ARG A 413 -17.71 1.57 -23.47
C ARG A 413 -16.26 1.62 -22.96
N PRO A 414 -15.62 2.81 -22.93
CA PRO A 414 -14.25 2.98 -22.42
C PRO A 414 -14.20 2.96 -20.90
N ILE A 415 -14.69 1.88 -20.29
CA ILE A 415 -14.69 1.68 -18.84
C ILE A 415 -13.99 0.38 -18.50
N PHE A 416 -12.96 0.48 -17.67
CA PHE A 416 -12.25 -0.68 -17.15
C PHE A 416 -11.71 -0.40 -15.75
N SER A 417 -11.27 -1.46 -15.07
CA SER A 417 -10.71 -1.34 -13.73
C SER A 417 -9.77 -2.50 -13.42
N THR A 418 -8.88 -2.27 -12.46
CA THR A 418 -7.92 -3.26 -11.96
C THR A 418 -8.02 -3.35 -10.45
N GLN A 419 -7.95 -4.55 -9.91
CA GLN A 419 -7.91 -4.76 -8.46
C GLN A 419 -6.50 -4.51 -7.90
N PHE A 420 -5.46 -4.74 -8.70
CA PHE A 420 -4.08 -4.38 -8.41
C PHE A 420 -3.78 -2.91 -8.71
N HIS A 421 -2.57 -2.48 -8.31
CA HIS A 421 -2.06 -1.11 -8.34
C HIS A 421 -1.06 -0.90 -9.49
N PRO A 422 -1.51 -0.52 -10.71
CA PRO A 422 -0.63 -0.26 -11.84
C PRO A 422 0.32 0.93 -11.64
N GLU A 423 0.02 1.82 -10.69
CA GLU A 423 0.91 2.91 -10.31
C GLU A 423 2.12 2.38 -9.50
N ALA A 424 1.99 1.24 -8.83
CA ALA A 424 2.99 0.66 -7.95
C ALA A 424 3.59 1.69 -6.96
N LYS A 425 4.90 1.94 -7.04
CA LYS A 425 5.78 2.59 -6.04
C LYS A 425 6.22 1.64 -4.92
N GLY A 426 7.45 1.12 -5.07
CA GLY A 426 8.02 0.04 -4.26
C GLY A 426 7.88 -1.34 -4.92
N GLY A 427 6.83 -1.54 -5.74
CA GLY A 427 6.61 -2.77 -6.52
C GLY A 427 6.89 -2.64 -8.04
N PRO A 428 6.61 -3.69 -8.83
CA PRO A 428 6.90 -3.76 -10.27
C PRO A 428 6.15 -2.72 -11.10
N LEU A 429 6.74 -2.29 -12.22
CA LEU A 429 6.18 -1.28 -13.13
C LEU A 429 5.47 -1.89 -14.36
N ASP A 430 5.32 -3.22 -14.38
CA ASP A 430 4.88 -4.05 -15.52
C ASP A 430 3.46 -3.77 -16.00
N SER A 431 2.66 -3.06 -15.22
CA SER A 431 1.24 -2.74 -15.50
C SER A 431 0.98 -1.24 -15.66
N SER A 432 2.01 -0.40 -15.65
CA SER A 432 1.88 1.06 -15.80
C SER A 432 1.26 1.48 -17.14
N TYR A 433 1.35 0.64 -18.17
CA TYR A 433 0.73 0.86 -19.48
C TYR A 433 -0.80 0.99 -19.42
N LEU A 434 -1.44 0.54 -18.34
CA LEU A 434 -2.89 0.69 -18.16
C LEU A 434 -3.29 2.16 -18.02
N PHE A 435 -2.41 3.02 -17.49
CA PHE A 435 -2.62 4.46 -17.54
C PHE A 435 -2.57 4.99 -18.97
N ASP A 436 -1.73 4.43 -19.86
CA ASP A 436 -1.66 4.82 -21.28
C ASP A 436 -2.99 4.49 -21.98
N ILE A 437 -3.54 3.30 -21.74
CA ILE A 437 -4.86 2.88 -22.28
C ILE A 437 -5.98 3.82 -21.81
N TYR A 438 -5.95 4.22 -20.54
CA TYR A 438 -6.94 5.16 -20.02
C TYR A 438 -6.83 6.54 -20.67
N VAL A 439 -5.62 7.13 -20.71
CA VAL A 439 -5.45 8.47 -21.29
C VAL A 439 -5.70 8.50 -22.80
N ASP A 440 -5.43 7.41 -23.51
CA ASP A 440 -5.81 7.27 -24.92
C ASP A 440 -7.34 7.29 -25.10
N SER A 441 -8.06 6.66 -24.18
CA SER A 441 -9.54 6.67 -24.19
C SER A 441 -10.08 8.07 -23.88
N VAL A 442 -9.48 8.77 -22.92
CA VAL A 442 -9.77 10.17 -22.57
C VAL A 442 -9.53 11.10 -23.76
N SER A 443 -8.39 10.95 -24.44
CA SER A 443 -8.02 11.75 -25.63
C SER A 443 -9.02 11.57 -26.78
N LYS A 444 -9.44 10.32 -27.05
CA LYS A 444 -10.46 10.03 -28.06
C LYS A 444 -11.80 10.65 -27.69
N TYR A 445 -12.24 10.47 -26.44
CA TYR A 445 -13.48 11.06 -25.95
C TYR A 445 -13.49 12.60 -26.06
N LYS A 446 -12.41 13.25 -25.63
CA LYS A 446 -12.24 14.69 -25.73
C LYS A 446 -12.35 15.18 -27.18
N THR A 447 -11.67 14.52 -28.10
CA THR A 447 -11.71 14.86 -29.54
C THR A 447 -13.14 14.81 -30.06
N THR A 448 -13.87 13.73 -29.76
CA THR A 448 -15.29 13.60 -30.15
C THR A 448 -16.17 14.68 -29.51
N MET A 449 -15.97 15.00 -28.23
CA MET A 449 -16.76 16.03 -27.54
C MET A 449 -16.45 17.44 -28.05
N ASP A 450 -15.21 17.75 -28.41
CA ASP A 450 -14.81 19.04 -28.97
C ASP A 450 -15.40 19.27 -30.37
N GLU A 451 -15.65 18.20 -31.13
CA GLU A 451 -16.33 18.26 -32.44
C GLU A 451 -17.85 18.43 -32.29
N VAL A 452 -18.46 17.77 -31.29
CA VAL A 452 -19.92 17.74 -31.11
C VAL A 452 -20.44 18.94 -30.32
N VAL A 453 -19.68 19.43 -29.33
CA VAL A 453 -20.12 20.48 -28.39
C VAL A 453 -19.42 21.79 -28.71
N VAL A 454 -20.07 22.62 -29.54
CA VAL A 454 -19.57 23.96 -29.89
C VAL A 454 -19.49 24.83 -28.63
N GLY A 455 -18.30 25.32 -28.30
CA GLY A 455 -18.08 26.25 -27.17
C GLY A 455 -17.83 25.58 -25.81
N ARG A 456 -17.56 24.26 -25.77
CA ARG A 456 -17.08 23.60 -24.54
C ARG A 456 -15.82 24.32 -24.02
N GLU A 457 -15.79 24.67 -22.73
CA GLU A 457 -14.58 25.21 -22.11
C GLU A 457 -13.46 24.18 -22.26
N LYS A 458 -12.37 24.58 -22.93
CA LYS A 458 -11.42 23.63 -23.54
C LYS A 458 -10.44 23.00 -22.57
N LEU A 459 -10.47 23.36 -21.30
CA LEU A 459 -9.66 22.93 -20.15
C LEU A 459 -10.25 23.67 -18.92
N PRO A 460 -9.97 23.26 -17.68
CA PRO A 460 -10.27 24.13 -16.55
C PRO A 460 -9.58 25.45 -16.84
N SER A 461 -10.30 26.56 -16.70
CA SER A 461 -9.64 27.86 -16.71
C SER A 461 -8.48 27.77 -15.72
N LEU A 462 -7.29 28.25 -16.07
CA LEU A 462 -6.14 28.27 -15.14
C LEU A 462 -6.56 28.83 -13.78
N LEU A 463 -7.51 29.78 -13.80
CA LEU A 463 -8.28 30.31 -12.67
C LEU A 463 -8.93 29.25 -11.76
N LEU A 464 -9.61 28.22 -12.28
CA LEU A 464 -10.21 27.16 -11.44
C LEU A 464 -9.14 26.30 -10.76
N GLY A 465 -8.01 26.04 -11.43
CA GLY A 465 -6.85 25.39 -10.83
C GLY A 465 -6.20 26.24 -9.73
N ASP A 466 -6.13 27.56 -9.93
CA ASP A 466 -5.57 28.51 -8.96
C ASP A 466 -6.48 28.79 -7.76
N LEU A 467 -7.80 28.60 -7.90
CA LEU A 467 -8.77 28.76 -6.82
C LEU A 467 -8.87 27.54 -5.89
N LEU A 468 -8.54 26.36 -6.40
CA LEU A 468 -8.56 25.13 -5.61
C LEU A 468 -7.26 24.99 -4.80
N GLY A 469 -7.37 24.33 -3.64
CA GLY A 469 -6.17 23.91 -2.90
C GLY A 469 -5.29 23.01 -3.76
N ARG A 470 -3.98 22.96 -3.47
CA ARG A 470 -3.04 22.06 -4.17
C ARG A 470 -2.76 20.76 -3.42
N GLU A 471 -3.41 20.58 -2.27
CA GLU A 471 -3.15 19.48 -1.37
C GLU A 471 -4.45 18.94 -0.79
N ARG A 472 -4.39 17.70 -0.30
CA ARG A 472 -5.49 17.05 0.40
C ARG A 472 -5.89 17.83 1.65
N VAL A 473 -7.18 18.12 1.80
CA VAL A 473 -7.70 18.95 2.90
C VAL A 473 -8.37 18.08 3.95
N GLY A 474 -8.10 18.35 5.24
CA GLY A 474 -8.91 17.84 6.36
C GLY A 474 -8.78 16.34 6.63
N VAL A 475 -7.72 15.69 6.18
CA VAL A 475 -7.40 14.30 6.56
C VAL A 475 -6.57 14.35 7.83
N ALA A 476 -7.26 14.32 8.97
CA ALA A 476 -6.61 14.35 10.27
C ALA A 476 -5.79 13.07 10.53
N LYS A 477 -4.72 13.24 11.32
CA LYS A 477 -4.12 12.14 12.10
C LYS A 477 -5.06 11.85 13.26
N GLU A 478 -6.20 11.21 13.01
CA GLU A 478 -7.04 10.77 14.12
C GLU A 478 -6.22 9.78 14.95
N ASN A 479 -5.94 10.16 16.19
CA ASN A 479 -5.42 9.26 17.19
C ASN A 479 -6.44 8.14 17.34
N TRP A 480 -6.04 6.89 17.09
CA TRP A 480 -6.86 5.68 17.21
C TRP A 480 -7.36 5.38 18.65
N VAL A 481 -7.58 6.42 19.48
CA VAL A 481 -8.13 6.33 20.83
C VAL A 481 -9.17 7.43 20.98
N GLN A 482 -10.43 7.02 20.93
CA GLN A 482 -11.49 7.42 21.87
C GLN A 482 -12.79 6.71 21.42
N GLY A 483 -13.15 5.66 22.16
CA GLY A 483 -14.55 5.26 22.25
C GLY A 483 -15.31 6.33 23.03
N GLY A 484 -16.48 6.73 22.50
CA GLY A 484 -17.42 7.65 23.17
C GLY A 484 -17.57 9.00 22.47
N ASP A 485 -18.37 9.08 21.40
CA ASP A 485 -19.73 9.61 21.53
C ASP A 485 -20.40 9.74 20.16
N VAL A 486 -21.37 8.86 19.96
CA VAL A 486 -22.47 9.06 19.02
C VAL A 486 -23.49 9.90 19.78
N ASN A 487 -23.60 11.19 19.45
CA ASN A 487 -24.90 11.89 19.36
C ASN A 487 -24.70 13.34 18.91
N GLY A 488 -25.24 13.64 17.73
CA GLY A 488 -25.50 15.00 17.31
C GLY A 488 -26.56 15.64 18.20
N SER A 489 -26.21 16.73 18.85
CA SER A 489 -27.16 17.81 19.14
C SER A 489 -26.41 19.13 19.01
N GLY A 490 -26.60 19.79 17.87
CA GLY A 490 -26.12 21.14 17.64
C GLY A 490 -26.88 22.10 18.56
N SER A 491 -26.19 22.63 19.56
CA SER A 491 -26.62 23.86 20.22
C SER A 491 -25.93 25.04 19.54
N VAL A 492 -26.71 25.77 18.76
CA VAL A 492 -26.30 27.02 18.12
C VAL A 492 -26.21 28.10 19.20
N GLY A 493 -25.00 28.38 19.67
CA GLY A 493 -24.70 29.51 20.56
C GLY A 493 -24.35 30.77 19.77
N GLY A 494 -25.35 31.44 19.20
CA GLY A 494 -25.19 32.76 18.58
C GLY A 494 -25.35 33.87 19.63
N SER A 495 -24.25 34.49 20.06
CA SER A 495 -24.27 35.69 20.88
C SER A 495 -24.36 36.94 20.01
N ALA A 496 -25.57 37.48 19.84
CA ALA A 496 -25.78 38.84 19.35
C ALA A 496 -27.08 39.40 19.97
N GLY A 497 -27.01 40.62 20.52
CA GLY A 497 -28.21 41.39 20.89
C GLY A 497 -28.29 41.79 22.36
N ARG A 498 -27.42 42.70 22.79
CA ARG A 498 -27.65 43.53 23.99
C ARG A 498 -28.63 44.64 23.59
N SER A 499 -29.89 44.55 24.02
CA SER A 499 -30.78 45.72 24.06
C SER A 499 -31.76 45.63 25.23
N LYS A 500 -31.75 46.72 25.98
CA LYS A 500 -32.52 47.11 27.17
C LYS A 500 -33.99 46.66 27.17
N GLN A 501 -34.48 46.25 28.34
CA GLN A 501 -35.50 47.00 29.08
C GLN A 501 -35.69 46.44 30.50
N ASN A 502 -35.50 47.34 31.48
CA ASN A 502 -35.99 47.24 32.84
C ASN A 502 -37.52 47.21 32.85
N ILE A 503 -38.13 46.49 33.80
CA ILE A 503 -39.20 46.96 34.70
C ILE A 503 -39.35 45.97 35.87
N ALA A 504 -39.16 46.51 37.08
CA ALA A 504 -39.74 46.22 38.40
C ALA A 504 -39.87 44.78 38.92
N SER A 505 -39.32 44.51 40.12
CA SER A 505 -40.02 44.71 41.40
C SER A 505 -39.22 44.17 42.59
N ALA A 506 -39.32 44.90 43.72
CA ALA A 506 -38.79 44.67 45.08
C ALA A 506 -37.36 45.19 45.35
#